data_AF-Q7YSU9-F1
#
_entry.id   AF-Q7YSU9-F1
#
_cell.length_a   1.000
_cell.length_b   1.000
_cell.length_c   1.000
_cell.angle_alpha   90.00
_cell.angle_beta   90.00
_cell.angle_gamma   90.00
#
_symmetry.space_group_name_H-M   'P 1'
#
loop_
_entity.id
_entity.type
_entity.pdbx_description
1 polymer ?
#
loop_
_entity_poly.entity_id
_entity_poly.type
_entity_poly.pdbx_seq_one_letter_code
_entity_poly.pdbx_strand_id
1 'polypeptide(L)' 'QACKGIYDRAIFRKLELVCDDCYNLYRKPKVATTCRDNCFAHSTFKYCVVNLGLDLELFTYLSDMIRG' A
#
# COMPACT_ATOMS: atom_id res chain seq x y z
N GLN A 1 6.00 13.92 0.90
CA GLN A 1 7.15 13.28 0.24
C GLN A 1 6.66 12.64 -1.06
N ALA A 2 7.33 12.83 -2.20
CA ALA A 2 7.00 12.12 -3.44
C ALA A 2 7.74 10.78 -3.50
N CYS A 3 7.12 9.74 -4.07
CA CYS A 3 7.75 8.45 -4.32
C CYS A 3 8.74 8.58 -5.49
N LYS A 4 10.03 8.33 -5.24
CA LYS A 4 11.14 8.66 -6.16
C LYS A 4 11.72 7.44 -6.89
N GLY A 5 11.15 6.25 -6.68
CA GLY A 5 11.55 5.02 -7.38
C GLY A 5 10.95 4.93 -8.79
N ILE A 6 10.75 3.70 -9.26
CA ILE A 6 10.19 3.43 -10.59
C ILE A 6 8.75 3.96 -10.64
N TYR A 7 8.50 4.91 -11.54
CA TYR A 7 7.15 5.41 -11.77
C TYR A 7 6.40 4.48 -12.73
N ASP A 8 5.85 3.39 -12.18
CA ASP A 8 4.92 2.51 -12.88
C ASP A 8 3.50 2.72 -12.32
N ARG A 9 2.62 3.28 -13.15
CA ARG A 9 1.22 3.55 -12.79
C ARG A 9 0.44 2.28 -12.44
N ALA A 10 0.77 1.15 -13.06
CA ALA A 10 0.10 -0.12 -12.78
C ALA A 10 0.48 -0.65 -11.38
N ILE A 11 1.76 -0.53 -11.00
CA ILE A 11 2.21 -0.87 -9.64
C ILE A 11 1.53 0.05 -8.63
N PHE A 12 1.54 1.36 -8.87
CA PHE A 12 0.93 2.33 -7.96
C PHE A 12 -0.56 2.04 -7.74
N ARG A 13 -1.30 1.75 -8.83
CA ARG A 13 -2.72 1.38 -8.75
C ARG A 13 -2.95 0.09 -7.95
N LYS A 14 -2.09 -0.92 -8.11
CA LYS A 14 -2.19 -2.16 -7.31
C LYS A 14 -2.03 -1.89 -5.82
N LEU A 15 -1.06 -1.04 -5.45
CA LEU A 15 -0.82 -0.67 -4.05
C LEU A 15 -1.98 0.19 -3.49
N GLU A 16 -2.56 1.09 -4.28
CA GLU A 16 -3.73 1.88 -3.87
C GLU A 16 -4.96 1.02 -3.60
N LEU A 17 -5.22 0.00 -4.44
CA LEU A 17 -6.34 -0.91 -4.27
C LEU A 17 -6.29 -1.65 -2.92
N VAL A 18 -5.10 -2.05 -2.46
CA VAL A 18 -4.92 -2.64 -1.13
C VAL A 18 -5.42 -1.70 -0.04
N CYS A 19 -5.11 -0.41 -0.13
CA CYS A 19 -5.54 0.58 0.85
C CYS A 19 -7.06 0.83 0.80
N ASP A 20 -7.66 0.83 -0.39
CA ASP A 20 -9.10 1.01 -0.56
C ASP A 20 -9.90 -0.20 -0.03
N ASP A 21 -9.45 -1.41 -0.34
CA ASP A 21 -10.07 -2.65 0.15
C ASP A 21 -9.93 -2.77 1.68
N CYS A 22 -8.77 -2.39 2.21
CA CYS A 22 -8.55 -2.34 3.65
C CYS A 22 -9.41 -1.29 4.35
N TYR A 23 -9.62 -0.14 3.71
CA TYR A 23 -10.60 0.84 4.19
C TYR A 23 -12.01 0.25 4.22
N ASN A 24 -12.43 -0.49 3.19
CA ASN A 24 -13.75 -1.12 3.14
C ASN A 24 -13.94 -2.15 4.26
N LEU A 25 -12.87 -2.85 4.66
CA LEU A 25 -12.86 -3.81 5.77
C LEU A 25 -13.12 -3.12 7.12
N TYR A 26 -12.38 -2.04 7.43
CA TYR A 26 -12.44 -1.38 8.74
C TYR A 26 -13.41 -0.20 8.83
N ARG A 27 -13.82 0.35 7.68
CA ARG A 27 -14.60 1.60 7.54
C ARG A 27 -14.01 2.79 8.32
N LYS A 28 -12.69 2.86 8.40
CA LYS A 28 -11.95 3.93 9.11
C LYS A 28 -11.15 4.78 8.13
N PRO A 29 -11.51 6.06 7.88
CA PRO A 29 -10.85 6.91 6.88
C PRO A 29 -9.34 7.05 7.10
N LYS A 30 -8.91 7.03 8.37
CA LYS A 30 -7.50 7.13 8.75
C LYS A 30 -6.66 5.94 8.24
N VAL A 31 -7.28 4.77 8.02
CA VAL A 31 -6.59 3.60 7.48
C VAL A 31 -6.16 3.86 6.03
N ALA A 32 -7.03 4.42 5.19
CA ALA A 32 -6.70 4.71 3.79
C ALA A 32 -5.54 5.71 3.67
N THR A 33 -5.58 6.80 4.47
CA THR A 33 -4.52 7.81 4.46
C THR A 33 -3.20 7.23 4.96
N THR A 34 -3.21 6.55 6.11
CA THR A 34 -1.98 6.02 6.72
C THR A 34 -1.41 4.81 5.96
N CYS A 35 -2.25 4.10 5.19
CA CYS A 35 -1.81 3.03 4.31
C CYS A 35 -0.96 3.53 3.13
N ARG A 36 -1.31 4.70 2.57
CA ARG A 36 -0.58 5.31 1.45
C ARG A 36 0.67 6.10 1.89
N ASP A 37 0.77 6.40 3.19
CA ASP A 37 1.86 7.20 3.73
C ASP A 37 3.24 6.58 3.47
N ASN A 38 4.22 7.47 3.26
CA ASN A 38 5.61 7.12 2.97
C ASN A 38 5.74 6.08 1.83
N CYS A 39 4.94 6.23 0.77
CA CYS A 39 4.96 5.32 -0.38
C CYS A 39 4.67 3.88 0.01
N PHE A 40 3.60 3.67 0.79
CA PHE A 40 3.16 2.35 1.27
C PHE A 40 4.17 1.64 2.19
N ALA A 41 5.18 2.36 2.71
CA ALA A 41 6.16 1.81 3.66
C ALA A 41 5.67 1.82 5.11
N HIS A 42 4.50 2.40 5.40
CA HIS A 42 3.93 2.39 6.74
C HIS A 42 3.46 0.97 7.14
N SER A 43 3.53 0.64 8.43
CA SER A 43 3.10 -0.69 8.94
C SER A 43 1.64 -0.99 8.63
N THR A 44 0.78 0.03 8.56
CA THR A 44 -0.62 -0.08 8.12
C THR A 44 -0.77 -0.78 6.78
N PHE A 45 0.11 -0.51 5.80
CA PHE A 45 0.06 -1.18 4.52
C PHE A 45 0.28 -2.70 4.67
N LYS A 46 1.30 -3.10 5.43
CA LYS A 46 1.58 -4.53 5.71
C LYS A 46 0.42 -5.20 6.44
N TYR A 47 -0.18 -4.53 7.41
CA TYR A 47 -1.38 -5.04 8.09
C TYR A 47 -2.54 -5.22 7.10
N CYS A 48 -2.78 -4.26 6.22
CA CYS A 48 -3.81 -4.35 5.20
C CYS A 48 -3.59 -5.55 4.26
N VAL A 49 -2.37 -5.74 3.77
CA VAL A 49 -2.02 -6.88 2.90
C VAL A 49 -2.32 -8.21 3.59
N VAL A 50 -1.91 -8.37 4.85
CA VAL A 50 -2.17 -9.61 5.62
C VAL A 50 -3.65 -9.82 5.89
N ASN A 51 -4.40 -8.79 6.29
CA ASN A 51 -5.83 -8.92 6.60
C ASN A 51 -6.69 -9.17 5.34
N LEU A 52 -6.23 -8.74 4.18
CA LEU A 52 -6.86 -9.04 2.88
C LEU A 52 -6.45 -10.42 2.33
N GLY A 53 -5.56 -11.16 3.02
CA GLY A 53 -5.09 -12.48 2.57
C GLY A 53 -4.19 -12.42 1.33
N LEU A 54 -3.51 -11.29 1.10
CA LEU A 54 -2.61 -11.06 -0.02
C LEU A 54 -1.17 -11.46 0.34
N ASP A 55 -0.33 -11.65 -0.67
CA ASP A 55 1.08 -12.02 -0.51
C ASP A 55 1.92 -10.84 0.03
N LEU A 56 2.32 -10.92 1.30
CA LEU A 56 3.08 -9.87 1.97
C LEU A 56 4.45 -9.60 1.31
N GLU A 57 5.13 -10.64 0.82
CA GLU A 57 6.46 -10.50 0.24
C GLU A 57 6.37 -9.78 -1.10
N LEU A 58 5.44 -10.20 -1.96
CA LEU A 58 5.18 -9.55 -3.25
C LEU A 58 4.81 -8.08 -3.10
N PHE A 59 3.85 -7.76 -2.23
CA PHE A 59 3.39 -6.37 -2.07
C PHE A 59 4.44 -5.48 -1.38
N THR A 60 5.28 -6.04 -0.50
CA THR A 60 6.43 -5.32 0.06
C THR A 60 7.44 -4.99 -1.03
N TYR A 61 7.80 -5.97 -1.87
CA TYR A 61 8.70 -5.76 -3.01
C TYR A 61 8.18 -4.66 -3.95
N LEU A 62 6.90 -4.71 -4.32
CA LEU A 62 6.27 -3.68 -5.17
C LEU A 62 6.30 -2.28 -4.53
N SER A 63 6.11 -2.18 -3.21
CA SER A 63 6.21 -0.90 -2.49
C SER A 63 7.64 -0.34 -2.47
N ASP A 64 8.65 -1.21 -2.36
CA ASP A 64 10.05 -0.80 -2.38
C ASP A 64 10.48 -0.31 -3.77
N MET A 65 9.98 -0.93 -4.85
CA MET A 65 10.27 -0.49 -6.23
C MET A 65 9.90 0.98 -6.51
N ILE A 66 8.81 1.47 -5.93
CA ILE A 66 8.35 2.85 -6.13
C ILE A 66 8.98 3.83 -5.13
N ARG A 67 9.57 3.34 -4.04
CA ARG A 67 10.23 4.17 -3.02
C ARG A 67 11.58 4.67 -3.51
N GLY A 68 12.32 3.82 -4.23
CA GLY A 68 13.68 4.08 -4.71
C GLY A 68 14.71 3.57 -3.71
#